data_AF-A0A1C3WLB4-F1
#
_entry.id   AF-A0A1C3WLB4-F1
#
_cell.length_a   1.000
_cell.length_b   1.000
_cell.length_c   1.000
_cell.angle_alpha   90.00
_cell.angle_beta   90.00
_cell.angle_gamma   90.00
#
_symmetry.space_group_name_H-M   'P 1'
#
loop_
_entity.id
_entity.type
_entity.pdbx_description
1 polymer ?
#
loop_
_entity_poly.entity_id
_entity_poly.type
_entity_poly.pdbx_seq_one_letter_code
_entity_poly.pdbx_strand_id
1 'polypeptide(L)'
;MPVGEYVTPDGQFRFLVICPDGDWTLGFDGFPWHTHGSILASLSGKDEETAIDDFVAHLTSGKSIIAVKRIGGSITDVWVTDDPADDALSSRQYGPDDETMEFRRWDGSSVEV
;
A
#
# COMPACT_ATOMS: atom_id res chain seq x y z
N MET A 1 9.47 17.19 5.55
CA MET A 1 10.21 16.29 4.66
C MET A 1 9.91 14.86 5.09
N PRO A 2 9.81 13.89 4.17
CA PRO A 2 9.65 12.51 4.56
C PRO A 2 10.84 12.02 5.38
N VAL A 3 10.57 11.16 6.35
CA VAL A 3 11.59 10.45 7.12
C VAL A 3 12.13 9.27 6.29
N GLY A 4 11.26 8.64 5.49
CA GLY A 4 11.61 7.62 4.50
C GLY A 4 10.87 7.83 3.18
N GLU A 5 11.58 7.62 2.06
CA GLU A 5 11.03 7.67 0.71
C GLU A 5 11.53 6.45 -0.07
N TYR A 6 10.59 5.67 -0.61
CA TYR A 6 10.88 4.43 -1.34
C TYR A 6 10.14 4.46 -2.67
N VAL A 7 10.84 4.21 -3.77
CA VAL A 7 10.26 4.21 -5.11
C VAL A 7 10.34 2.81 -5.69
N THR A 8 9.26 2.33 -6.31
CA THR A 8 9.26 1.05 -7.00
C THR A 8 10.30 1.04 -8.14
N PRO A 9 10.91 -0.11 -8.48
CA PRO A 9 11.98 -0.15 -9.51
C PRO A 9 11.54 0.35 -10.89
N ASP A 10 10.25 0.24 -11.22
CA ASP A 10 9.64 0.77 -12.44
C ASP A 10 9.30 2.27 -12.37
N GLY A 11 9.52 2.91 -11.22
CA GLY A 11 9.23 4.32 -10.99
C GLY A 11 7.74 4.66 -10.87
N GLN A 12 6.85 3.67 -10.90
CA GLN A 12 5.41 3.91 -10.97
C GLN A 12 4.82 4.41 -9.64
N PHE A 13 5.32 3.92 -8.52
CA PHE A 13 4.80 4.27 -7.20
C PHE A 13 5.90 4.73 -6.26
N ARG A 14 5.55 5.71 -5.44
CA ARG A 14 6.37 6.22 -4.35
C ARG A 14 5.65 6.00 -3.04
N PHE A 15 6.31 5.33 -2.10
CA PHE A 15 5.84 5.11 -0.74
C PHE A 15 6.57 6.04 0.22
N LEU A 16 5.82 6.74 1.06
CA LEU A 16 6.33 7.74 1.99
C LEU A 16 6.10 7.31 3.42
N VAL A 17 7.10 7.58 4.26
CA VAL A 17 7.00 7.51 5.72
C VAL A 17 7.23 8.92 6.25
N ILE A 18 6.21 9.47 6.91
CA ILE A 18 6.23 10.82 7.48
C ILE A 18 5.92 10.77 8.98
N CYS A 19 6.47 11.71 9.75
CA CYS A 19 6.21 11.85 11.17
C CYS A 19 6.01 13.34 11.54
N PRO A 20 4.95 13.99 11.04
CA PRO A 20 4.61 15.33 11.51
C PRO A 20 4.19 15.26 12.98
N ASP A 21 4.79 16.09 13.83
CA ASP A 21 4.41 16.25 15.24
C ASP A 21 4.38 14.95 16.07
N GLY A 22 5.14 13.93 15.66
CA GLY A 22 5.24 12.64 16.36
C GLY A 22 4.21 11.59 15.94
N ASP A 23 3.33 11.86 14.97
CA ASP A 23 2.37 10.88 14.44
C ASP A 23 2.90 10.25 13.15
N TRP A 24 3.30 8.98 13.22
CA TRP A 24 3.80 8.25 12.06
C TRP A 24 2.68 7.90 11.10
N THR A 25 2.80 8.34 9.86
CA THR A 25 1.90 8.01 8.76
C THR A 25 2.67 7.44 7.58
N LEU A 26 2.13 6.39 6.96
CA LEU A 26 2.74 5.67 5.85
C LEU A 26 1.73 5.48 4.72
N GLY A 27 2.09 5.78 3.49
CA GLY A 27 1.17 5.63 2.36
C GLY A 27 1.83 5.86 1.01
N PHE A 28 1.07 5.60 -0.07
CA PHE A 28 1.52 5.89 -1.42
C PHE A 28 1.28 7.36 -1.76
N ASP A 29 2.31 8.04 -2.22
CA ASP A 29 2.24 9.44 -2.60
C ASP A 29 1.22 9.67 -3.73
N GLY A 30 0.34 10.64 -3.55
CA GLY A 30 -0.74 10.96 -4.49
C GLY A 30 -1.99 10.07 -4.37
N PHE A 31 -2.05 9.13 -3.42
CA PHE A 31 -3.21 8.25 -3.21
C PHE A 31 -3.76 8.38 -1.77
N PRO A 32 -5.07 8.15 -1.57
CA PRO A 32 -5.71 8.41 -0.28
C PRO A 32 -5.37 7.38 0.80
N TRP A 33 -5.06 6.13 0.41
CA TRP A 33 -4.76 5.10 1.39
C TRP A 33 -3.47 5.38 2.15
N HIS A 34 -3.54 5.23 3.47
CA HIS A 34 -2.42 5.28 4.38
C HIS A 34 -2.72 4.46 5.64
N THR A 35 -1.68 4.14 6.39
CA THR A 35 -1.77 3.56 7.74
C THR A 35 -0.96 4.40 8.73
N HIS A 36 -1.16 4.16 10.01
CA HIS A 36 -0.44 4.83 11.10
C HIS A 36 0.54 3.89 11.79
N GLY A 37 1.66 4.44 12.25
CA GLY A 37 2.66 3.69 13.02
C GLY A 37 2.06 3.04 14.27
N SER A 38 1.16 3.75 14.96
CA SER A 38 0.44 3.25 16.14
C SER A 38 -0.43 2.01 15.84
N ILE A 39 -1.03 1.94 14.65
CA ILE A 39 -1.78 0.76 14.19
C ILE A 39 -0.83 -0.40 13.95
N LEU A 40 0.28 -0.18 13.24
CA LEU A 40 1.29 -1.20 12.96
C LEU A 40 1.92 -1.75 14.25
N ALA A 41 2.24 -0.88 15.20
CA ALA A 41 2.72 -1.24 16.54
C ALA A 41 1.71 -2.14 17.27
N SER A 42 0.44 -1.72 17.30
CA SER A 42 -0.62 -2.47 17.97
C SER A 42 -0.84 -3.87 17.36
N LEU A 43 -0.76 -4.00 16.02
CA LEU A 43 -0.96 -5.28 15.33
C LEU A 43 0.24 -6.22 15.47
N SER A 44 1.46 -5.68 15.51
CA SER A 44 2.69 -6.45 15.60
C SER A 44 3.13 -6.76 17.04
N GLY A 45 2.63 -6.00 18.03
CA GLY A 45 3.09 -6.04 19.41
C GLY A 45 4.48 -5.42 19.63
N LYS A 46 4.94 -4.60 18.68
CA LYS A 46 6.25 -3.91 18.71
C LYS A 46 6.06 -2.41 18.93
N ASP A 47 7.15 -1.69 19.20
CA ASP A 47 7.15 -0.23 19.12
C ASP A 47 6.93 0.24 17.67
N GLU A 48 6.51 1.50 17.50
CA GLU A 48 6.12 2.06 16.21
C GLU A 48 7.25 2.04 15.19
N GLU A 49 8.46 2.46 15.57
CA GLU A 49 9.62 2.50 14.67
C GLU A 49 9.95 1.10 14.15
N THR A 50 10.02 0.10 15.04
CA THR A 50 10.29 -1.28 14.62
C THR A 50 9.16 -1.85 13.75
N ALA A 51 7.90 -1.56 14.06
CA ALA A 51 6.77 -2.03 13.27
C ALA A 51 6.73 -1.38 11.86
N ILE A 52 7.14 -0.11 11.77
CA ILE A 52 7.29 0.63 10.51
C ILE A 52 8.41 0.02 9.67
N ASP A 53 9.58 -0.22 10.25
CA ASP A 53 10.72 -0.81 9.56
C ASP A 53 10.38 -2.19 9.00
N ASP A 54 9.68 -3.03 9.77
CA ASP A 54 9.22 -4.34 9.30
C ASP A 54 8.21 -4.23 8.16
N PHE A 55 7.26 -3.29 8.26
CA PHE A 55 6.26 -3.06 7.23
C PHE A 55 6.91 -2.63 5.91
N VAL A 56 7.82 -1.66 5.98
CA VAL A 56 8.61 -1.20 4.83
C VAL A 56 9.43 -2.34 4.26
N ALA A 57 10.12 -3.12 5.09
CA ALA A 57 10.92 -4.25 4.63
C ALA A 57 10.06 -5.32 3.93
N HIS A 58 8.86 -5.62 4.46
CA HIS A 58 7.91 -6.53 3.82
C HIS A 58 7.42 -6.02 2.47
N LEU A 59 7.09 -4.72 2.40
CA LEU A 59 6.68 -4.07 1.17
C LEU A 59 7.82 -4.12 0.13
N THR A 60 8.99 -3.57 0.44
CA THR A 60 10.09 -3.42 -0.52
C THR A 60 10.75 -4.73 -0.92
N SER A 61 10.64 -5.79 -0.09
CA SER A 61 11.09 -7.15 -0.45
C SER A 61 10.06 -7.93 -1.28
N GLY A 62 8.88 -7.36 -1.56
CA GLY A 62 7.83 -8.00 -2.33
C GLY A 62 7.02 -9.05 -1.57
N LYS A 63 7.13 -9.11 -0.23
CA LYS A 63 6.30 -9.99 0.60
C LYS A 63 4.86 -9.50 0.71
N SER A 64 4.66 -8.18 0.72
CA SER A 64 3.33 -7.57 0.68
C SER A 64 2.77 -7.52 -0.74
N ILE A 65 1.45 -7.47 -0.88
CA ILE A 65 0.75 -7.28 -2.16
C ILE A 65 0.27 -5.84 -2.23
N ILE A 66 0.49 -5.20 -3.36
CA ILE A 66 -0.01 -3.87 -3.69
C ILE A 66 -1.23 -4.06 -4.56
N ALA A 67 -2.37 -3.56 -4.10
CA ALA A 67 -3.59 -3.45 -4.87
C ALA A 67 -3.64 -2.08 -5.57
N VAL A 68 -4.01 -2.08 -6.85
CA VAL A 68 -4.10 -0.91 -7.70
C VAL A 68 -5.50 -0.87 -8.30
N LYS A 69 -6.29 0.13 -7.91
CA LYS A 69 -7.64 0.35 -8.41
C LYS A 69 -7.64 1.35 -9.55
N ARG A 70 -8.31 1.00 -10.64
CA ARG A 70 -8.50 1.87 -11.80
C ARG A 70 -9.97 2.04 -12.10
N ILE A 71 -10.39 3.27 -12.38
CA ILE A 71 -11.73 3.60 -12.87
C ILE A 71 -11.54 4.41 -14.15
N GLY A 72 -12.22 4.03 -15.24
CA GLY A 72 -12.03 4.63 -16.55
C GLY A 72 -10.57 4.56 -17.05
N GLY A 73 -9.83 3.53 -16.65
CA GLY A 73 -8.41 3.32 -16.97
C GLY A 73 -7.41 4.16 -16.16
N SER A 74 -7.87 5.11 -15.34
CA SER A 74 -7.02 5.94 -14.48
C SER A 74 -6.83 5.30 -13.12
N ILE A 75 -5.61 5.30 -12.58
CA ILE A 75 -5.37 4.82 -11.20
C ILE A 75 -6.02 5.82 -10.24
N THR A 76 -6.94 5.34 -9.43
CA THR A 76 -7.67 6.16 -8.44
C THR A 76 -7.22 5.90 -7.01
N ASP A 77 -6.63 4.73 -6.75
CA ASP A 77 -6.20 4.34 -5.43
C ASP A 77 -5.16 3.22 -5.48
N VAL A 78 -4.30 3.17 -4.46
CA VAL A 78 -3.22 2.20 -4.32
C VAL A 78 -3.03 1.90 -2.85
N TRP A 79 -3.08 0.63 -2.45
CA TRP A 79 -2.93 0.21 -1.06
C TRP A 79 -2.16 -1.09 -0.92
N VAL A 80 -1.68 -1.36 0.31
CA VAL A 80 -1.17 -2.68 0.67
C VAL A 80 -2.34 -3.54 1.16
N THR A 81 -2.50 -4.73 0.58
CA THR A 81 -3.59 -5.66 0.92
C THR A 81 -3.07 -6.95 1.53
N ASP A 82 -3.84 -7.47 2.48
CA ASP A 82 -3.66 -8.80 3.08
C ASP A 82 -4.57 -9.85 2.44
N ASP A 83 -5.63 -9.43 1.72
CA ASP A 83 -6.59 -10.32 1.05
C ASP A 83 -6.97 -9.79 -0.34
N PRO A 84 -6.14 -10.04 -1.36
CA PRO A 84 -6.41 -9.55 -2.71
C PRO A 84 -7.67 -10.19 -3.33
N ALA A 85 -8.08 -11.38 -2.87
CA ALA A 85 -9.26 -12.07 -3.38
C ALA A 85 -10.55 -11.41 -2.92
N ASP A 86 -10.61 -11.01 -1.66
CA ASP A 86 -11.73 -10.23 -1.13
C ASP A 86 -11.81 -8.84 -1.78
N ASP A 87 -10.68 -8.15 -1.96
CA ASP A 87 -10.62 -6.87 -2.67
C ASP A 87 -11.14 -6.98 -4.11
N ALA A 88 -10.74 -8.03 -4.84
CA ALA A 88 -11.19 -8.29 -6.20
C ALA A 88 -12.69 -8.60 -6.25
N LEU A 89 -13.20 -9.39 -5.29
CA LEU A 89 -14.62 -9.71 -5.18
C LEU A 89 -15.46 -8.47 -4.87
N SER A 90 -15.03 -7.69 -3.88
CA SER A 90 -15.70 -6.45 -3.46
C SER A 90 -15.76 -5.43 -4.58
N SER A 91 -14.67 -5.23 -5.32
CA SER A 91 -14.63 -4.39 -6.51
C SER A 91 -15.66 -4.81 -7.56
N ARG A 92 -15.75 -6.12 -7.86
CA ARG A 92 -16.74 -6.64 -8.83
C ARG A 92 -18.19 -6.53 -8.34
N GLN A 93 -18.41 -6.60 -7.03
CA GLN A 93 -19.75 -6.63 -6.45
C GLN A 93 -20.33 -5.23 -6.23
N TYR A 94 -19.47 -4.26 -5.87
CA TYR A 94 -19.88 -2.94 -5.39
C TYR A 94 -19.27 -1.78 -6.17
N GLY A 95 -18.20 -2.02 -6.94
CA GLY A 95 -17.58 -1.02 -7.79
C GLY A 95 -18.42 -0.69 -9.03
N PRO A 96 -18.14 0.44 -9.70
CA PRO A 96 -18.73 0.76 -10.99
C PRO A 96 -18.26 -0.21 -12.10
N ASP A 97 -19.02 -0.30 -13.19
CA ASP A 97 -18.77 -1.26 -14.29
C ASP A 97 -17.40 -1.09 -14.97
N ASP A 98 -16.80 0.10 -14.90
CA ASP A 98 -15.49 0.43 -15.46
C ASP A 98 -14.36 0.39 -14.42
N GLU A 99 -14.64 -0.10 -13.21
CA GLU A 99 -13.63 -0.38 -12.19
C GLU A 99 -12.88 -1.67 -12.51
N THR A 100 -11.55 -1.61 -12.37
CA THR A 100 -10.67 -2.76 -12.50
C THR A 100 -9.63 -2.75 -11.40
N MET A 101 -9.20 -3.95 -11.03
CA MET A 101 -8.21 -4.19 -9.99
C MET A 101 -7.00 -4.91 -10.58
N GLU A 102 -5.82 -4.41 -10.27
CA GLU A 102 -4.53 -5.02 -10.55
C GLU A 102 -3.83 -5.29 -9.22
N PHE A 103 -3.22 -6.46 -9.09
CA PHE A 103 -2.42 -6.82 -7.92
C PHE A 103 -0.99 -7.06 -8.34
N ARG A 104 -0.04 -6.51 -7.59
CA ARG A 104 1.37 -6.60 -7.92
C ARG A 104 2.26 -6.59 -6.68
N ARG A 105 3.51 -6.98 -6.85
CA ARG A 105 4.58 -6.82 -5.86
C ARG A 105 5.34 -5.52 -6.11
N TRP A 106 6.22 -5.20 -5.16
CA TRP A 106 7.05 -4.00 -5.23
C TRP A 106 7.93 -3.94 -6.48
N ASP A 107 8.46 -5.09 -6.92
CA ASP A 107 9.29 -5.20 -8.13
C ASP A 107 8.51 -5.03 -9.46
N GLY A 108 7.18 -4.91 -9.39
CA GLY A 108 6.31 -4.78 -10.56
C GLY A 108 5.78 -6.10 -11.11
N SER A 109 6.13 -7.24 -10.51
CA SER A 109 5.52 -8.51 -10.89
C SER A 109 4.04 -8.55 -10.53
N SER A 110 3.22 -9.01 -11.47
CA SER A 110 1.78 -9.19 -11.26
C SER A 110 1.50 -10.38 -10.36
N VAL A 111 0.45 -10.27 -9.54
CA VAL A 111 -0.09 -11.34 -8.71
C VAL A 111 -1.46 -11.74 -9.27
N GLU A 112 -1.63 -13.02 -9.60
CA GLU A 112 -2.92 -13.58 -10.00
C GLU A 112 -3.76 -13.89 -8.77
N VAL A 113 -5.08 -13.65 -8.90
CA VAL A 113 -6.09 -13.73 -7.83
C VAL A 113 -7.33 -14.43 -8.36
#